data_AF-A0A7W8WC09-F1
#
_entry.id   AF-A0A7W8WC09-F1
#
_cell.length_a   1.000
_cell.length_b   1.000
_cell.length_c   1.000
_cell.angle_alpha   90.00
_cell.angle_beta   90.00
_cell.angle_gamma   90.00
#
_symmetry.space_group_name_H-M   'P 1'
#
loop_
_entity.id
_entity.type
_entity.pdbx_description
1 polymer ?
#
loop_
_entity_poly.entity_id
_entity_poly.type
_entity_poly.pdbx_seq_one_letter_code
_entity_poly.pdbx_strand_id
1 'polypeptide(L)'
;MIGEIIGATGALTALALAVLIFGFAPGIALAAIVRLIPDIDRRRELQSELYEVPRWERPFWVAEQLEVAVRIGLTPRLEWYWGRHVWHRAKLESGLERHLQYPESFEVPDGEAKSDVRPGDLVKLMWSVDKFPGERMWVKVTERRGDLLVGTLENWPIYVYLHPGERVPFHIDDIIDCQFDDTEIAIESTEITAG
;
A
#
# COMPACT_ATOMS: atom_id res chain seq x y z
N MET A 1 21.08 -6.19 -36.25
CA MET A 1 19.74 -6.48 -35.69
C MET A 1 19.19 -5.36 -34.81
N ILE A 2 20.00 -4.59 -34.05
CA ILE A 2 19.50 -3.42 -33.27
C ILE A 2 19.21 -2.20 -34.19
N GLY A 3 19.95 -2.04 -35.29
CA GLY A 3 19.80 -0.89 -36.20
C GLY A 3 18.48 -0.83 -36.99
N GLU A 4 17.82 -1.96 -37.26
CA GLU A 4 16.51 -1.98 -37.93
C GLU A 4 15.36 -1.59 -37.00
N ILE A 5 15.52 -1.81 -35.68
CA ILE A 5 14.52 -1.48 -34.66
C ILE A 5 14.40 0.05 -34.48
N ILE A 6 15.46 0.80 -34.79
CA ILE A 6 15.52 2.27 -34.66
C ILE A 6 15.23 2.97 -36.01
N GLY A 7 15.13 2.22 -37.12
CA GLY A 7 14.73 2.76 -38.42
C GLY A 7 13.24 3.13 -38.48
N ALA A 8 12.86 3.99 -39.43
CA ALA A 8 11.46 4.43 -39.61
C ALA A 8 10.47 3.26 -39.71
N THR A 9 10.88 2.15 -40.34
CA THR A 9 10.09 0.91 -40.43
C THR A 9 9.90 0.26 -39.05
N GLY A 10 10.93 0.21 -38.21
CA GLY A 10 10.84 -0.31 -36.84
C GLY A 10 9.92 0.53 -35.94
N ALA A 11 10.03 1.86 -36.05
CA ALA A 11 9.15 2.78 -35.32
C ALA A 11 7.68 2.65 -35.74
N LEU A 12 7.39 2.55 -37.05
CA LEU A 12 6.03 2.34 -37.55
C LEU A 12 5.45 0.99 -37.12
N THR A 13 6.29 -0.05 -37.08
CA THR A 13 5.86 -1.39 -36.63
C THR A 13 5.55 -1.39 -35.13
N ALA A 14 6.38 -0.74 -34.31
CA ALA A 14 6.13 -0.58 -32.88
C ALA A 14 4.86 0.25 -32.61
N LEU A 15 4.64 1.32 -33.37
CA LEU A 15 3.43 2.14 -33.28
C LEU A 15 2.18 1.32 -33.65
N ALA A 16 2.21 0.57 -34.75
CA ALA A 16 1.09 -0.28 -35.17
C ALA A 16 0.78 -1.36 -34.13
N LEU A 17 1.81 -1.97 -33.54
CA LEU A 17 1.66 -2.94 -32.45
C LEU A 17 1.05 -2.29 -31.20
N ALA A 18 1.51 -1.09 -30.83
CA ALA A 18 0.96 -0.35 -29.69
C ALA A 18 -0.51 0.01 -29.92
N VAL A 19 -0.88 0.49 -31.12
CA VAL A 19 -2.28 0.78 -31.47
C VAL A 19 -3.14 -0.48 -31.43
N LEU A 20 -2.62 -1.63 -31.89
CA LEU A 20 -3.36 -2.89 -31.85
C LEU A 20 -3.57 -3.39 -30.41
N ILE A 21 -2.51 -3.38 -29.60
CA ILE A 21 -2.53 -3.85 -28.20
C ILE A 21 -3.39 -2.93 -27.32
N PHE A 22 -3.16 -1.62 -27.37
CA PHE A 22 -3.83 -0.67 -26.49
C PHE A 22 -5.20 -0.22 -27.05
N GLY A 23 -5.39 -0.24 -28.37
CA GLY A 23 -6.64 0.19 -29.01
C GLY A 23 -7.69 -0.91 -29.20
N PHE A 24 -7.27 -2.14 -29.53
CA PHE A 24 -8.22 -3.24 -29.83
C PHE A 24 -8.34 -4.27 -28.71
N ALA A 25 -7.30 -4.43 -27.87
CA ALA A 25 -7.28 -5.41 -26.80
C ALA A 25 -6.72 -4.87 -25.46
N PRO A 26 -7.23 -3.72 -24.95
CA PRO A 26 -6.73 -3.12 -23.71
C PRO A 26 -6.85 -4.08 -22.50
N GLY A 27 -7.83 -4.98 -22.50
CA GLY A 27 -7.98 -6.00 -21.44
C GLY A 27 -6.88 -7.05 -21.44
N ILE A 28 -6.40 -7.47 -22.62
CA ILE A 28 -5.28 -8.43 -22.72
C ILE A 28 -3.98 -7.75 -22.31
N ALA A 29 -3.78 -6.50 -22.75
CA ALA A 29 -2.64 -5.68 -22.36
C ALA A 29 -2.59 -5.51 -20.83
N LEU A 30 -3.70 -5.09 -20.23
CA LEU A 30 -3.82 -4.97 -18.79
C LEU A 30 -3.56 -6.31 -18.08
N ALA A 31 -4.17 -7.41 -18.55
CA ALA A 31 -3.97 -8.73 -17.97
C ALA A 31 -2.50 -9.21 -18.01
N ALA A 32 -1.71 -8.75 -18.98
CA ALA A 32 -0.27 -9.00 -19.02
C ALA A 32 0.48 -8.08 -18.03
N ILE A 33 0.13 -6.81 -17.98
CA ILE A 33 0.74 -5.80 -17.11
C ILE A 33 0.53 -6.14 -15.62
N VAL A 34 -0.70 -6.43 -15.21
CA VAL A 34 -1.03 -6.66 -13.79
C VAL A 34 -0.37 -7.93 -13.24
N ARG A 35 0.12 -8.85 -14.09
CA ARG A 35 0.96 -9.97 -13.63
C ARG A 35 2.27 -9.52 -12.99
N LEU A 36 2.75 -8.32 -13.30
CA LEU A 36 3.93 -7.75 -12.67
C LEU A 36 3.64 -7.23 -11.25
N ILE A 37 2.37 -6.89 -10.95
CA ILE A 37 1.94 -6.45 -9.63
C ILE A 37 1.84 -7.68 -8.71
N PRO A 38 2.50 -7.73 -7.54
CA PRO A 38 2.46 -8.90 -6.65
C PRO A 38 1.08 -9.15 -6.04
N ASP A 39 0.37 -8.09 -5.66
CA ASP A 39 -0.98 -8.10 -5.07
C ASP A 39 -2.03 -8.73 -5.99
N ILE A 40 -2.78 -9.74 -5.51
CA ILE A 40 -3.79 -10.46 -6.30
C ILE A 40 -5.13 -9.71 -6.31
N ASP A 41 -5.49 -9.03 -5.23
CA ASP A 41 -6.77 -8.33 -5.12
C ASP A 41 -6.73 -7.06 -5.96
N ARG A 42 -5.61 -6.32 -5.92
CA ARG A 42 -5.39 -5.17 -6.80
C ARG A 42 -5.39 -5.54 -8.29
N ARG A 43 -4.94 -6.75 -8.67
CA ARG A 43 -5.06 -7.24 -10.06
C ARG A 43 -6.52 -7.35 -10.49
N ARG A 44 -7.40 -7.80 -9.59
CA ARG A 44 -8.83 -8.01 -9.88
C ARG A 44 -9.57 -6.68 -9.94
N GLU A 45 -9.27 -5.78 -9.01
CA GLU A 45 -9.83 -4.42 -8.98
C GLU A 45 -9.51 -3.64 -10.25
N LEU A 46 -8.24 -3.63 -10.69
CA LEU A 46 -7.85 -2.98 -11.94
C LEU A 46 -8.55 -3.59 -13.17
N GLN A 47 -8.82 -4.89 -13.15
CA GLN A 47 -9.59 -5.54 -14.21
C GLN A 47 -11.05 -5.11 -14.22
N SER A 48 -11.68 -4.84 -13.07
CA SER A 48 -13.03 -4.27 -13.01
C SER A 48 -13.06 -2.82 -13.46
N GLU A 49 -12.13 -1.98 -12.98
CA GLU A 49 -12.05 -0.56 -13.33
C GLU A 49 -11.91 -0.33 -14.83
N LEU A 50 -11.17 -1.19 -15.54
CA LEU A 50 -11.03 -1.11 -16.99
C LEU A 50 -12.38 -1.10 -17.75
N TYR A 51 -13.39 -1.80 -17.22
CA TYR A 51 -14.71 -1.85 -17.85
C TYR A 51 -15.54 -0.59 -17.59
N GLU A 52 -15.24 0.13 -16.51
CA GLU A 52 -15.86 1.40 -16.16
C GLU A 52 -15.28 2.56 -16.99
N VAL A 53 -14.02 2.45 -17.40
CA VAL A 53 -13.36 3.46 -18.24
C VAL A 53 -13.97 3.51 -19.65
N PRO A 54 -14.29 4.71 -20.17
CA PRO A 54 -14.72 4.92 -21.56
C PRO A 54 -13.76 4.31 -22.58
N ARG A 55 -14.27 3.65 -23.62
CA ARG A 55 -13.45 2.85 -24.56
C ARG A 55 -12.29 3.60 -25.22
N TRP A 56 -12.41 4.90 -25.42
CA TRP A 56 -11.36 5.75 -26.01
C TRP A 56 -10.24 6.12 -25.03
N GLU A 57 -10.44 5.96 -23.73
CA GLU A 57 -9.52 6.38 -22.64
C GLU A 57 -8.76 5.17 -22.09
N ARG A 58 -9.30 3.97 -22.27
CA ARG A 58 -8.66 2.69 -21.92
C ARG A 58 -7.20 2.57 -22.37
N PRO A 59 -6.79 2.99 -23.59
CA PRO A 59 -5.40 2.90 -24.01
C PRO A 59 -4.45 3.67 -23.06
N PHE A 60 -4.82 4.89 -22.68
CA PHE A 60 -4.04 5.75 -21.79
C PHE A 60 -4.07 5.23 -20.36
N TRP A 61 -5.24 4.83 -19.89
CA TRP A 61 -5.41 4.26 -18.55
C TRP A 61 -4.59 2.97 -18.37
N VAL A 62 -4.57 2.07 -19.36
CA VAL A 62 -3.74 0.85 -19.32
C VAL A 62 -2.24 1.18 -19.36
N ALA A 63 -1.84 2.24 -20.07
CA ALA A 63 -0.45 2.70 -20.08
C ALA A 63 -0.02 3.25 -18.70
N GLU A 64 -0.91 3.92 -17.98
CA GLU A 64 -0.68 4.36 -16.60
C GLU A 64 -0.46 3.15 -15.67
N GLN A 65 -1.26 2.10 -15.82
CA GLN A 65 -1.06 0.86 -15.06
C GLN A 65 0.26 0.16 -15.38
N LEU A 66 0.82 0.32 -16.59
CA LEU A 66 2.16 -0.19 -16.91
C LEU A 66 3.23 0.50 -16.07
N GLU A 67 3.15 1.82 -15.90
CA GLU A 67 4.08 2.57 -15.04
C GLU A 67 4.00 2.08 -13.59
N VAL A 68 2.78 1.97 -13.06
CA VAL A 68 2.52 1.48 -11.69
C VAL A 68 3.04 0.05 -11.54
N ALA A 69 2.74 -0.83 -12.49
CA ALA A 69 3.17 -2.23 -12.45
C ALA A 69 4.69 -2.38 -12.57
N VAL A 70 5.37 -1.52 -13.33
CA VAL A 70 6.84 -1.48 -13.36
C VAL A 70 7.38 -0.97 -12.03
N ARG A 71 6.81 0.10 -11.47
CA ARG A 71 7.24 0.66 -10.17
C ARG A 71 6.98 -0.29 -9.01
N ILE A 72 5.93 -1.10 -9.03
CA ILE A 72 5.64 -2.04 -7.95
C ILE A 72 6.27 -3.42 -8.21
N GLY A 73 6.36 -3.86 -9.46
CA GLY A 73 6.84 -5.19 -9.83
C GLY A 73 8.35 -5.30 -10.00
N LEU A 74 9.04 -4.22 -10.39
CA LEU A 74 10.49 -4.22 -10.63
C LEU A 74 11.30 -3.83 -9.38
N THR A 75 10.74 -2.98 -8.53
CA THR A 75 11.35 -2.50 -7.28
C THR A 75 11.65 -3.59 -6.24
N PRO A 76 10.83 -4.66 -6.07
CA PRO A 76 11.10 -5.68 -5.05
C PRO A 76 12.33 -6.56 -5.33
N ARG A 77 12.88 -6.58 -6.55
CA ARG A 77 13.93 -7.56 -6.93
C ARG A 77 15.35 -7.01 -7.03
N LEU A 78 15.54 -5.75 -7.42
CA LEU A 78 16.89 -5.17 -7.56
C LEU A 78 17.39 -4.54 -6.26
N GLU A 79 16.49 -4.01 -5.43
CA GLU A 79 16.84 -3.44 -4.13
C GLU A 79 17.05 -4.52 -3.04
N TRP A 80 16.52 -5.73 -3.23
CA TRP A 80 16.64 -6.84 -2.26
C TRP A 80 18.07 -7.31 -1.99
N TYR A 81 18.96 -7.25 -3.00
CA TYR A 81 20.34 -7.72 -2.83
C TYR A 81 21.25 -6.69 -2.12
N TRP A 82 20.88 -5.40 -2.17
CA TRP A 82 21.71 -4.29 -1.66
C TRP A 82 21.06 -3.52 -0.49
N GLY A 83 19.73 -3.55 -0.35
CA GLY A 83 18.92 -2.76 0.61
C GLY A 83 19.06 -3.20 2.06
N ARG A 84 19.35 -4.48 2.33
CA ARG A 84 19.68 -4.92 3.70
C ARG A 84 21.00 -4.34 4.20
N HIS A 85 21.94 -4.03 3.30
CA HIS A 85 23.32 -3.72 3.66
C HIS A 85 23.72 -2.26 3.47
N VAL A 86 23.03 -1.47 2.64
CA VAL A 86 23.57 -0.19 2.18
C VAL A 86 22.76 1.03 2.70
N TRP A 87 21.46 1.23 2.45
CA TRP A 87 20.63 2.34 2.98
C TRP A 87 19.13 1.93 2.86
N HIS A 88 18.13 2.25 3.69
CA HIS A 88 17.87 3.24 4.76
C HIS A 88 17.19 2.53 5.96
N ARG A 89 17.58 2.82 7.19
CA ARG A 89 16.81 2.39 8.38
C ARG A 89 15.57 3.26 8.47
N ALA A 90 14.46 2.82 7.89
CA ALA A 90 13.16 3.39 8.23
C ALA A 90 13.01 3.31 9.76
N LYS A 91 12.72 4.44 10.40
CA LYS A 91 12.54 4.51 11.84
C LYS A 91 11.08 4.73 12.12
N LEU A 92 10.53 3.89 13.00
CA LEU A 92 9.24 4.16 13.59
C LEU A 92 9.37 5.43 14.43
N GLU A 93 8.47 6.38 14.22
CA GLU A 93 8.41 7.64 14.94
C GLU A 93 7.32 7.60 16.00
N SER A 94 7.59 8.20 17.15
CA SER A 94 6.61 8.33 18.22
C SER A 94 5.54 9.35 17.84
N GLY A 95 4.28 8.92 17.89
CA GLY A 95 3.15 9.82 17.71
C GLY A 95 3.08 10.90 18.78
N LEU A 96 3.39 10.53 20.03
CA LEU A 96 3.43 11.46 21.16
C LEU A 96 4.47 12.56 20.97
N GLU A 97 5.70 12.21 20.57
CA GLU A 97 6.74 13.22 20.31
C GLU A 97 6.34 14.19 19.20
N ARG A 98 5.63 13.71 18.18
CA ARG A 98 5.17 14.54 17.06
C ARG A 98 4.03 15.46 17.46
N HIS A 99 3.09 14.98 18.28
CA HIS A 99 2.05 15.80 18.89
C HIS A 99 2.65 16.93 19.73
N LEU A 100 3.67 16.64 20.55
CA LEU A 100 4.34 17.66 21.37
C LEU A 100 5.05 18.74 20.51
N GLN A 101 5.58 18.37 19.35
CA GLN A 101 6.19 19.33 18.43
C GLN A 101 5.17 20.19 17.66
N TYR A 102 4.00 19.62 17.33
CA TYR A 102 2.99 20.27 16.49
C TYR A 102 1.55 20.05 17.00
N PRO A 103 1.23 20.52 18.22
CA PRO A 103 -0.01 20.13 18.91
C PRO A 103 -1.28 20.55 18.18
N GLU A 104 -1.25 21.69 17.46
CA GLU A 104 -2.41 22.21 16.74
C GLU A 104 -2.69 21.52 15.39
N SER A 105 -1.77 20.69 14.89
CA SER A 105 -1.90 20.06 13.55
C SER A 105 -1.77 18.55 13.58
N PHE A 106 -1.38 17.99 14.72
CA PHE A 106 -1.08 16.57 14.88
C PHE A 106 -1.83 16.02 16.08
N GLU A 107 -3.13 15.83 15.94
CA GLU A 107 -3.93 15.17 16.97
C GLU A 107 -3.53 13.69 17.06
N VAL A 108 -3.45 13.19 18.30
CA VAL A 108 -3.21 11.78 18.60
C VAL A 108 -4.29 11.28 19.53
N PRO A 109 -4.66 9.98 19.47
CA PRO A 109 -5.62 9.39 20.38
C PRO A 109 -5.20 9.61 21.83
N ASP A 110 -6.17 9.82 22.72
CA ASP A 110 -5.90 9.99 24.14
C ASP A 110 -5.44 8.68 24.79
N GLY A 111 -4.99 8.77 26.04
CA GLY A 111 -4.46 7.60 26.75
C GLY A 111 -5.50 6.50 26.99
N GLU A 112 -6.79 6.86 27.07
CA GLU A 112 -7.89 5.91 27.27
C GLU A 112 -8.15 5.11 25.99
N ALA A 113 -8.32 5.80 24.85
CA ALA A 113 -8.48 5.16 23.54
C ALA A 113 -7.28 4.28 23.17
N LYS A 114 -6.05 4.73 23.46
CA LYS A 114 -4.86 3.89 23.27
C LYS A 114 -4.86 2.66 24.18
N SER A 115 -5.36 2.80 25.40
CA SER A 115 -5.46 1.71 26.37
C SER A 115 -6.51 0.67 25.99
N ASP A 116 -7.46 1.00 25.14
CA ASP A 116 -8.51 0.08 24.66
C ASP A 116 -8.11 -0.73 23.42
N VAL A 117 -6.97 -0.42 22.78
CA VAL A 117 -6.48 -1.14 21.60
C VAL A 117 -6.25 -2.63 21.88
N ARG A 118 -6.93 -3.50 21.15
CA ARG A 118 -6.90 -4.96 21.26
C ARG A 118 -6.44 -5.62 19.96
N PRO A 119 -6.02 -6.89 20.02
CA PRO A 119 -5.85 -7.69 18.80
C PRO A 119 -7.13 -7.68 17.96
N GLY A 120 -7.00 -7.39 16.67
CA GLY A 120 -8.12 -7.17 15.75
C GLY A 120 -8.19 -5.74 15.23
N ASP A 121 -7.87 -4.76 16.08
CA ASP A 121 -7.96 -3.34 15.76
C ASP A 121 -6.89 -2.90 14.76
N LEU A 122 -7.18 -1.80 14.07
CA LEU A 122 -6.24 -1.13 13.18
C LEU A 122 -5.66 0.09 13.89
N VAL A 123 -4.34 0.20 13.91
CA VAL A 123 -3.64 1.38 14.41
C VAL A 123 -2.82 2.00 13.30
N LYS A 124 -2.71 3.31 13.31
CA LYS A 124 -1.87 4.04 12.36
C LYS A 124 -0.56 4.42 13.03
N LEU A 125 0.52 4.16 12.33
CA LEU A 125 1.89 4.42 12.75
C LEU A 125 2.59 5.30 11.72
N MET A 126 3.68 5.95 12.10
CA MET A 126 4.46 6.84 11.24
C MET A 126 5.92 6.37 11.13
N TRP A 127 6.46 6.34 9.93
CA TRP A 127 7.85 6.02 9.66
C TRP A 127 8.57 7.20 9.01
N SER A 128 9.80 7.46 9.42
CA SER A 128 10.71 8.35 8.69
C SER A 128 11.78 7.59 7.95
N VAL A 129 12.10 8.10 6.76
CA VAL A 129 13.17 7.64 5.90
C VAL A 129 14.05 8.85 5.58
N ASP A 130 15.36 8.73 5.76
CA ASP A 130 16.29 9.83 5.49
C ASP A 130 16.11 10.36 4.06
N LYS A 131 15.93 11.68 3.92
CA LYS A 131 15.71 12.43 2.66
C LYS A 131 14.37 12.19 1.95
N PHE A 132 13.45 11.43 2.53
CA PHE A 132 12.10 11.25 2.00
C PHE A 132 11.03 11.75 2.97
N PRO A 133 9.83 12.11 2.49
CA PRO A 133 8.68 12.37 3.35
C PRO A 133 8.38 11.14 4.21
N GLY A 134 8.01 11.37 5.47
CA GLY A 134 7.57 10.28 6.34
C GLY A 134 6.27 9.64 5.84
N GLU A 135 6.14 8.32 6.03
CA GLU A 135 4.95 7.56 5.64
C GLU A 135 4.08 7.25 6.85
N ARG A 136 2.76 7.30 6.66
CA ARG A 136 1.77 6.93 7.68
C ARG A 136 1.02 5.70 7.19
N MET A 137 1.07 4.62 7.95
CA MET A 137 0.56 3.32 7.50
C MET A 137 -0.27 2.65 8.58
N TRP A 138 -1.27 1.88 8.17
CA TRP A 138 -2.10 1.08 9.05
C TRP A 138 -1.44 -0.27 9.34
N VAL A 139 -1.55 -0.67 10.59
CA VAL A 139 -1.07 -1.92 11.14
C VAL A 139 -2.22 -2.57 11.90
N LYS A 140 -2.55 -3.81 11.53
CA LYS A 140 -3.52 -4.62 12.26
C LYS A 140 -2.87 -5.22 13.49
N VAL A 141 -3.41 -4.93 14.67
CA VAL A 141 -2.89 -5.44 15.94
C VAL A 141 -3.13 -6.95 16.02
N THR A 142 -2.09 -7.70 16.36
CA THR A 142 -2.14 -9.17 16.48
C THR A 142 -1.85 -9.64 17.91
N GLU A 143 -1.02 -8.90 18.65
CA GLU A 143 -0.67 -9.22 20.03
C GLU A 143 -0.50 -7.92 20.83
N ARG A 144 -0.85 -7.97 22.12
CA ARG A 144 -0.59 -6.90 23.10
C ARG A 144 0.00 -7.46 24.39
N ARG A 145 1.03 -6.80 24.91
CA ARG A 145 1.69 -7.09 26.19
C ARG A 145 1.95 -5.79 26.94
N GLY A 146 0.95 -5.33 27.70
CA GLY A 146 1.00 -4.01 28.33
C GLY A 146 1.04 -2.91 27.26
N ASP A 147 2.11 -2.12 27.29
CA ASP A 147 2.34 -0.99 26.37
C ASP A 147 3.08 -1.38 25.09
N LEU A 148 3.51 -2.65 24.98
CA LEU A 148 4.15 -3.20 23.79
C LEU A 148 3.13 -3.97 22.96
N LEU A 149 3.01 -3.60 21.69
CA LEU A 149 2.10 -4.23 20.74
C LEU A 149 2.90 -4.82 19.57
N VAL A 150 2.30 -5.81 18.91
CA VAL A 150 2.78 -6.35 17.64
C VAL A 150 1.61 -6.40 16.69
N GLY A 151 1.83 -5.96 15.45
CA GLY A 151 0.84 -6.05 14.40
C GLY A 151 1.42 -6.40 13.05
N THR A 152 0.54 -6.60 12.08
CA THR A 152 0.88 -6.86 10.69
C THR A 152 0.56 -5.63 9.84
N LEU A 153 1.51 -5.22 9.01
CA LEU A 153 1.31 -4.08 8.12
C LEU A 153 0.21 -4.36 7.09
N GLU A 154 -0.78 -3.49 6.96
CA GLU A 154 -1.87 -3.62 5.98
C GLU A 154 -1.62 -2.78 4.70
N ASN A 155 -0.74 -1.79 4.79
CA ASN A 155 -0.39 -0.92 3.66
C ASN A 155 0.75 -1.50 2.82
N TRP A 156 0.76 -1.13 1.54
CA TRP A 156 1.92 -1.22 0.67
C TRP A 156 2.77 0.06 0.80
N PRO A 157 3.96 0.01 1.40
CA PRO A 157 4.83 1.18 1.52
C PRO A 157 5.34 1.69 0.17
N ILE A 158 5.72 2.96 0.11
CA ILE A 158 6.33 3.57 -1.09
C ILE A 158 7.84 3.79 -0.87
N TYR A 159 8.24 4.26 0.30
CA TYR A 159 9.61 4.64 0.68
C TYR A 159 10.20 3.76 1.79
N VAL A 160 9.34 3.09 2.58
CA VAL A 160 9.76 2.22 3.67
C VAL A 160 9.98 0.80 3.16
N TYR A 161 11.11 0.20 3.51
CA TYR A 161 11.42 -1.18 3.11
C TYR A 161 10.74 -2.19 4.05
N LEU A 162 9.41 -2.27 3.95
CA LEU A 162 8.55 -3.24 4.64
C LEU A 162 7.59 -3.88 3.63
N HIS A 163 7.08 -5.06 3.96
CA HIS A 163 6.04 -5.73 3.18
C HIS A 163 4.70 -5.74 3.93
N PRO A 164 3.56 -5.69 3.20
CA PRO A 164 2.28 -6.05 3.79
C PRO A 164 2.35 -7.44 4.41
N GLY A 165 1.73 -7.60 5.58
CA GLY A 165 1.79 -8.80 6.40
C GLY A 165 3.07 -8.92 7.24
N GLU A 166 4.06 -8.01 7.08
CA GLU A 166 5.26 -8.02 7.90
C GLU A 166 4.92 -7.67 9.36
N ARG A 167 5.53 -8.41 10.30
CA ARG A 167 5.30 -8.20 11.73
C ARG A 167 6.11 -7.00 12.22
N VAL A 168 5.41 -6.01 12.76
CA VAL A 168 5.98 -4.78 13.31
C VAL A 168 5.73 -4.74 14.81
N PRO A 169 6.78 -4.79 15.66
CA PRO A 169 6.65 -4.43 17.07
C PRO A 169 6.65 -2.91 17.24
N PHE A 170 5.80 -2.38 18.12
CA PHE A 170 5.70 -0.94 18.40
C PHE A 170 5.20 -0.68 19.83
N HIS A 171 5.41 0.54 20.32
CA HIS A 171 4.93 1.01 21.61
C HIS A 171 3.58 1.73 21.45
N ILE A 172 2.76 1.74 22.49
CA ILE A 172 1.48 2.46 22.53
C ILE A 172 1.60 3.96 22.20
N ASP A 173 2.75 4.56 22.51
CA ASP A 173 3.06 5.97 22.21
C ASP A 173 3.35 6.24 20.73
N ASP A 174 3.64 5.20 19.95
CA ASP A 174 3.87 5.30 18.51
C ASP A 174 2.56 5.45 17.74
N ILE A 175 1.42 5.16 18.38
CA ILE A 175 0.09 5.23 17.77
C ILE A 175 -0.30 6.69 17.53
N ILE A 176 -0.63 6.99 16.27
CA ILE A 176 -1.10 8.30 15.82
C ILE A 176 -2.60 8.32 15.47
N ASP A 177 -3.22 7.15 15.31
CA ASP A 177 -4.66 6.99 15.02
C ASP A 177 -5.10 5.55 15.33
N CYS A 178 -6.38 5.33 15.66
CA CYS A 178 -6.96 4.01 15.99
C CYS A 178 -8.30 3.82 15.27
N GLN A 179 -8.56 2.61 14.78
CA GLN A 179 -9.87 2.15 14.33
C GLN A 179 -10.18 0.81 15.01
N PHE A 180 -11.21 0.80 15.84
CA PHE A 180 -11.63 -0.38 16.59
C PHE A 180 -12.51 -1.27 15.71
N ASP A 181 -12.34 -2.59 15.87
CA ASP A 181 -13.22 -3.55 15.21
C ASP A 181 -14.55 -3.64 15.99
N ASP A 182 -15.57 -2.91 15.55
CA ASP A 182 -16.91 -2.84 16.18
C ASP A 182 -17.71 -4.16 16.08
N THR A 183 -17.12 -5.23 15.56
CA THR A 183 -17.80 -6.52 15.34
C THR A 183 -18.32 -7.18 16.64
N GLU A 184 -17.89 -6.73 17.83
CA GLU A 184 -18.37 -7.24 19.13
C GLU A 184 -19.75 -6.67 19.57
N ILE A 185 -20.20 -5.52 19.05
CA ILE A 185 -21.44 -4.85 19.54
C ILE A 185 -22.73 -5.46 18.96
N ALA A 186 -22.63 -6.18 17.84
CA ALA A 186 -23.80 -6.73 17.14
C ALA A 186 -24.40 -7.99 17.79
N ILE A 187 -23.64 -8.69 18.66
CA ILE A 187 -24.09 -9.95 19.26
C ILE A 187 -24.91 -9.70 20.53
N GLU A 188 -24.54 -8.69 21.33
CA GLU A 188 -25.21 -8.41 22.61
C GLU A 188 -26.58 -7.72 22.44
N SER A 189 -26.75 -6.92 21.38
CA SER A 189 -28.02 -6.25 21.06
C SER A 189 -29.10 -7.20 20.50
N THR A 190 -28.68 -8.34 19.93
CA THR A 190 -29.62 -9.37 19.44
C THR A 190 -30.17 -10.23 20.59
N GLU A 191 -29.37 -10.48 21.63
CA GLU A 191 -29.79 -11.30 22.78
C GLU A 191 -30.75 -10.57 23.73
N ILE A 192 -30.57 -9.26 23.92
CA ILE A 192 -31.42 -8.45 24.82
C ILE A 192 -32.84 -8.25 24.26
N THR A 193 -33.03 -8.37 22.94
CA THR A 193 -34.36 -8.25 22.32
C THR A 193 -35.11 -9.61 22.27
N ALA A 194 -34.44 -10.71 22.60
CA ALA A 194 -35.00 -12.06 22.53
C ALA A 194 -35.35 -12.68 23.90
N GLY A 195 -35.26 -11.92 24.99
CA GLY A 195 -35.57 -12.33 26.38
C GLY A 195 -36.93 -11.91 26.89
#